data_AF-A0A1J8PCH7-F1
#
_entry.id   AF-A0A1J8PCH7-F1
#
_cell.length_a   1.000
_cell.length_b   1.000
_cell.length_c   1.000
_cell.angle_alpha   90.00
_cell.angle_beta   90.00
_cell.angle_gamma   90.00
#
_symmetry.space_group_name_H-M   'P 1'
#
loop_
_entity.id
_entity.type
_entity.pdbx_description
1 polymer ?
#
loop_
_entity_poly.entity_id
_entity_poly.type
_entity_poly.pdbx_seq_one_letter_code
_entity_poly.pdbx_strand_id
1 'polypeptide(L)'
;MNLDYLDNKIPQRWLLLLCYYLPFCNLLSFYIRPSSFYFKCRTFINELKHSGQKDFPLAQLPDFLYLLEKYSFKETEKKLANEIISEILIKDHKKFKKDHLIALLARFDPDDKSSRTPILNNALEHIPSKFYAEYLSSLNASQCTLRDLKWCVRLKIKLKLEDRLALTLSLPDDKLITYQSIIFPLVAQECNELLNPQFGLNKFLSDHIISQLLEFIFIRNPRLIFSSTFIQTLLSQLLEIQDPLLTSRILKLDISERFTFFENFLVNSENFQQTSHHFLSFCQEDRCSAMIDHLINCVFNTQEAAQDETLQEEKKLTLDSWKNFLLTKLLEGSYRLSLFQFLAIQTLTKKQLDLEKLKQLFNTCNSPEQEKNFSLACQSSVVEYSILAIKTYIKDNFMIHVRKENTRHDIHRAFYRFFNNEYTGKPLNVSKLILKKLPEHLQATYETDLNFLQQLLSQLYLIENNPSLVEFKNKRWMAWNKAQREYEEISEARRELLQRIHDGLQSSVSYQRMNEIFGSKAQIVQEKWKQTLGVHFFDANDKEERKLALQDAAKIIQFKREYNDTSSLGTSPMAGSYFS
;
A
#
# COMPACT_ATOMS: atom_id res chain seq x y z
N MET A 1 -3.39 -59.56 -13.59
CA MET A 1 -4.11 -60.43 -12.65
C MET A 1 -4.89 -61.44 -13.48
N ASN A 2 -4.67 -62.74 -13.28
CA ASN A 2 -5.32 -63.77 -14.09
C ASN A 2 -6.85 -63.77 -13.85
N LEU A 3 -7.65 -63.76 -14.92
CA LEU A 3 -9.11 -63.73 -14.84
C LEU A 3 -9.72 -65.01 -14.24
N ASP A 4 -9.08 -66.17 -14.40
CA ASP A 4 -9.50 -67.43 -13.76
C ASP A 4 -9.31 -67.39 -12.25
N TYR A 5 -8.24 -66.74 -11.79
CA TYR A 5 -8.03 -66.51 -10.37
C TYR A 5 -9.11 -65.61 -9.77
N LEU A 6 -9.51 -64.55 -10.47
CA LEU A 6 -10.60 -63.66 -10.03
C LEU A 6 -11.97 -64.35 -10.02
N ASP A 7 -12.26 -65.18 -11.02
CA ASP A 7 -13.53 -65.93 -11.10
C ASP A 7 -13.67 -66.95 -9.95
N ASN A 8 -12.55 -67.57 -9.53
CA ASN A 8 -12.51 -68.50 -8.41
C ASN A 8 -12.80 -67.84 -7.05
N LYS A 9 -12.62 -66.53 -6.92
CA LYS A 9 -12.99 -65.78 -5.71
C LYS A 9 -14.49 -65.52 -5.60
N ILE A 10 -15.23 -65.64 -6.69
CA ILE A 10 -16.68 -65.49 -6.70
C ILE A 10 -17.31 -66.87 -6.46
N PRO A 11 -18.31 -67.01 -5.55
CA PRO A 11 -19.00 -68.29 -5.33
C PRO A 11 -19.50 -68.90 -6.64
N GLN A 12 -19.33 -70.20 -6.87
CA GLN A 12 -19.57 -70.87 -8.17
C GLN A 12 -20.97 -70.62 -8.76
N ARG A 13 -21.09 -70.56 -10.10
CA ARG A 13 -22.34 -70.15 -10.78
C ARG A 13 -23.48 -71.12 -10.50
N TRP A 14 -23.21 -72.42 -10.52
CA TRP A 14 -24.21 -73.45 -10.21
C TRP A 14 -24.68 -73.33 -8.76
N LEU A 15 -23.78 -73.03 -7.81
CA LEU A 15 -24.12 -72.82 -6.39
C LEU A 15 -25.03 -71.61 -6.22
N LEU A 16 -24.73 -70.51 -6.92
CA LEU A 16 -25.57 -69.30 -6.92
C LEU A 16 -26.94 -69.54 -7.55
N LEU A 17 -27.03 -70.27 -8.66
CA LEU A 17 -28.31 -70.59 -9.32
C LEU A 17 -29.16 -71.54 -8.47
N LEU A 18 -28.53 -72.53 -7.84
CA LEU A 18 -29.18 -73.49 -6.94
C LEU A 18 -29.79 -72.77 -5.73
N CYS A 19 -29.06 -71.84 -5.11
CA CYS A 19 -29.57 -70.99 -4.02
C CYS A 19 -30.59 -69.92 -4.48
N TYR A 20 -30.66 -69.58 -5.77
CA TYR A 20 -31.60 -68.57 -6.30
C TYR A 20 -32.95 -69.18 -6.67
N TYR A 21 -32.96 -70.39 -7.24
CA TYR A 21 -34.14 -71.04 -7.78
C TYR A 21 -34.80 -72.06 -6.84
N LEU A 22 -34.12 -72.56 -5.80
CA LEU A 22 -34.72 -73.48 -4.83
C LEU A 22 -35.33 -72.71 -3.64
N PRO A 23 -36.67 -72.66 -3.49
CA PRO A 23 -37.33 -71.95 -2.39
C PRO A 23 -37.17 -72.65 -1.03
N PHE A 24 -36.84 -73.95 -1.03
CA PHE A 24 -36.87 -74.81 0.15
C PHE A 24 -35.63 -74.71 1.05
N CYS A 25 -34.60 -73.95 0.66
CA CYS A 25 -33.45 -73.67 1.55
C CYS A 25 -33.76 -72.61 2.63
N ASN A 26 -34.94 -71.98 2.61
CA ASN A 26 -35.40 -71.06 3.66
C ASN A 26 -35.80 -71.77 4.98
N LEU A 27 -35.79 -73.11 5.05
CA LEU A 27 -36.10 -73.87 6.27
C LEU A 27 -34.97 -73.89 7.31
N LEU A 28 -33.75 -73.53 6.92
CA LEU A 28 -32.65 -73.21 7.82
C LEU A 28 -32.41 -71.71 7.71
N SER A 29 -32.45 -71.00 8.83
CA SER A 29 -32.27 -69.55 9.00
C SER A 29 -30.94 -68.96 8.47
N PHE A 30 -30.21 -69.69 7.62
CA PHE A 30 -28.84 -69.40 7.20
C PHE A 30 -28.64 -69.15 5.70
N TYR A 31 -29.62 -69.38 4.82
CA TYR A 31 -29.42 -69.19 3.37
C TYR A 31 -30.28 -68.09 2.75
N ILE A 32 -29.71 -66.88 2.79
CA ILE A 32 -30.27 -65.67 2.16
C ILE A 32 -30.14 -65.79 0.64
N ARG A 33 -31.21 -65.44 -0.11
CA ARG A 33 -31.21 -65.34 -1.58
C ARG A 33 -29.92 -64.66 -2.08
N PRO A 34 -29.17 -65.27 -3.02
CA PRO A 34 -27.89 -64.74 -3.45
C PRO A 34 -28.08 -63.39 -4.11
N SER A 35 -27.20 -62.46 -3.75
CA SER A 35 -27.27 -61.07 -4.21
C SER A 35 -26.96 -60.96 -5.70
N SER A 36 -27.57 -59.96 -6.34
CA SER A 36 -27.29 -59.59 -7.73
C SER A 36 -25.81 -59.27 -7.99
N PHE A 37 -25.07 -58.86 -6.94
CA PHE A 37 -23.63 -58.61 -6.95
C PHE A 37 -22.83 -59.75 -7.60
N TYR A 38 -22.96 -60.99 -7.09
CA TYR A 38 -22.15 -62.11 -7.54
C TYR A 38 -22.41 -62.49 -9.00
N PHE A 39 -23.66 -62.38 -9.44
CA PHE A 39 -24.03 -62.60 -10.85
C PHE A 39 -23.44 -61.52 -11.75
N LYS A 40 -23.53 -60.25 -11.35
CA LYS A 40 -22.99 -59.12 -12.13
C LYS A 40 -21.47 -59.18 -12.26
N CYS A 41 -20.75 -59.47 -11.16
CA CYS A 41 -19.29 -59.62 -11.19
C CYS A 41 -18.86 -60.76 -12.12
N ARG A 42 -19.55 -61.91 -12.07
CA ARG A 42 -19.22 -63.04 -12.94
C ARG A 42 -19.55 -62.78 -14.41
N THR A 43 -20.68 -62.14 -14.70
CA THR A 43 -21.00 -61.74 -16.08
C THR A 43 -19.89 -60.86 -16.66
N PHE A 44 -19.43 -59.86 -15.91
CA PHE A 44 -18.35 -58.97 -16.33
C PHE A 44 -17.03 -59.73 -16.59
N ILE A 45 -16.59 -60.59 -15.66
CA ILE A 45 -15.36 -61.38 -15.83
C ILE A 45 -15.48 -62.34 -17.03
N ASN A 46 -16.63 -62.97 -17.20
CA ASN A 46 -16.86 -63.86 -18.33
C ASN A 46 -16.81 -63.10 -19.66
N GLU A 47 -17.43 -61.93 -19.77
CA GLU A 47 -17.34 -61.10 -20.98
C GLU A 47 -15.88 -60.79 -21.36
N LEU A 48 -15.03 -60.47 -20.37
CA LEU A 48 -13.59 -60.28 -20.60
C LEU A 48 -12.91 -61.56 -21.10
N LYS A 49 -13.21 -62.73 -20.49
CA LYS A 49 -12.68 -64.02 -20.96
C LYS A 49 -13.12 -64.35 -22.39
N HIS A 50 -14.40 -64.11 -22.73
CA HIS A 50 -14.94 -64.35 -24.08
C HIS A 50 -14.32 -63.42 -25.13
N SER A 51 -13.87 -62.22 -24.72
CA SER A 51 -13.10 -61.31 -25.58
C SER A 51 -11.65 -61.75 -25.83
N GLY A 52 -11.23 -62.92 -25.32
CA GLY A 52 -9.91 -63.51 -25.52
C GLY A 52 -8.85 -63.05 -24.52
N GLN A 53 -9.22 -62.34 -23.46
CA GLN A 53 -8.28 -61.86 -22.45
C GLN A 53 -7.95 -62.95 -21.44
N LYS A 54 -6.66 -63.07 -21.08
CA LYS A 54 -6.17 -63.97 -20.01
C LYS A 54 -5.95 -63.24 -18.69
N ASP A 55 -5.46 -62.01 -18.76
CA ASP A 55 -5.27 -61.11 -17.64
C ASP A 55 -6.32 -60.01 -17.63
N PHE A 56 -6.66 -59.50 -16.44
CA PHE A 56 -7.55 -58.36 -16.25
C PHE A 56 -6.95 -57.10 -16.91
N PRO A 57 -7.67 -56.45 -17.86
CA PRO A 57 -7.21 -55.22 -18.48
C PRO A 57 -7.48 -54.03 -17.56
N LEU A 58 -6.43 -53.30 -17.17
CA LEU A 58 -6.57 -52.13 -16.29
C LEU A 58 -7.46 -51.01 -16.87
N ALA A 59 -7.63 -50.95 -18.20
CA ALA A 59 -8.57 -50.02 -18.84
C ALA A 59 -10.04 -50.27 -18.46
N GLN A 60 -10.41 -51.49 -18.04
CA GLN A 60 -11.76 -51.86 -17.61
C GLN A 60 -11.96 -51.71 -16.09
N LEU A 61 -10.92 -51.32 -15.36
CA LEU A 61 -10.98 -51.08 -13.93
C LEU A 61 -12.07 -50.07 -13.54
N PRO A 62 -12.28 -48.94 -14.24
CA PRO A 62 -13.32 -47.98 -13.88
C PRO A 62 -14.73 -48.56 -13.94
N ASP A 63 -15.03 -49.33 -14.99
CA ASP A 63 -16.33 -49.97 -15.16
C ASP A 63 -16.57 -51.11 -14.17
N PHE A 64 -15.51 -51.87 -13.88
CA PHE A 64 -15.57 -52.90 -12.85
C PHE A 64 -15.81 -52.31 -11.46
N LEU A 65 -15.09 -51.24 -11.10
CA LEU A 65 -15.29 -50.52 -9.84
C LEU A 65 -16.70 -49.96 -9.72
N TYR A 66 -17.23 -49.37 -10.80
CA TYR A 66 -18.60 -48.84 -10.81
C TYR A 66 -19.63 -49.95 -10.56
N LEU A 67 -19.42 -51.13 -11.16
CA LEU A 67 -20.26 -52.31 -10.92
C LEU A 67 -20.15 -52.76 -9.45
N LEU A 68 -18.93 -52.90 -8.93
CA LEU A 68 -18.72 -53.31 -7.55
C LEU A 68 -19.45 -52.36 -6.58
N GLU A 69 -19.27 -51.05 -6.73
CA GLU A 69 -19.94 -50.05 -5.90
C GLU A 69 -21.45 -50.02 -6.04
N LYS A 70 -21.97 -50.25 -7.25
CA LYS A 70 -23.41 -50.22 -7.51
C LYS A 70 -24.14 -51.41 -6.90
N TYR A 71 -23.48 -52.57 -6.78
CA TYR A 71 -24.15 -53.82 -6.41
C TYR A 71 -23.71 -54.40 -5.06
N SER A 72 -22.61 -53.94 -4.44
CA SER A 72 -22.14 -54.44 -3.13
C SER A 72 -22.91 -53.79 -1.96
N PHE A 73 -24.09 -54.34 -1.64
CA PHE A 73 -24.93 -53.78 -0.58
C PHE A 73 -24.59 -54.35 0.80
N LYS A 74 -24.19 -55.63 0.87
CA LYS A 74 -23.88 -56.31 2.14
C LYS A 74 -22.42 -56.13 2.54
N GLU A 75 -22.15 -56.19 3.84
CA GLU A 75 -20.79 -56.07 4.39
C GLU A 75 -19.84 -57.15 3.85
N THR A 76 -20.31 -58.37 3.68
CA THR A 76 -19.54 -59.48 3.08
C THR A 76 -19.22 -59.24 1.61
N GLU A 77 -20.10 -58.58 0.87
CA GLU A 77 -19.89 -58.22 -0.54
C GLU A 77 -18.88 -57.08 -0.67
N LYS A 78 -18.95 -56.08 0.22
CA LYS A 78 -17.98 -54.98 0.29
C LYS A 78 -16.58 -55.50 0.62
N LYS A 79 -16.45 -56.42 1.58
CA LYS A 79 -15.17 -57.09 1.90
C LYS A 79 -14.58 -57.81 0.70
N LEU A 80 -15.38 -58.63 0.03
CA LEU A 80 -14.94 -59.35 -1.17
C LEU A 80 -14.56 -58.39 -2.32
N ALA A 81 -15.35 -57.34 -2.55
CA ALA A 81 -15.03 -56.32 -3.55
C ALA A 81 -13.68 -55.65 -3.25
N ASN A 82 -13.43 -55.28 -2.00
CA ASN A 82 -12.16 -54.70 -1.56
C ASN A 82 -10.98 -55.65 -1.75
N GLU A 83 -11.12 -56.92 -1.39
CA GLU A 83 -10.08 -57.93 -1.60
C GLU A 83 -9.73 -58.09 -3.08
N ILE A 84 -10.75 -58.16 -3.94
CA ILE A 84 -10.57 -58.27 -5.39
C ILE A 84 -9.79 -57.06 -5.93
N ILE A 85 -10.17 -55.85 -5.52
CA ILE A 85 -9.53 -54.61 -5.98
C ILE A 85 -8.08 -54.52 -5.53
N SER A 86 -7.83 -54.78 -4.23
CA SER A 86 -6.48 -54.76 -3.67
C SER A 86 -5.58 -55.72 -4.43
N GLU A 87 -6.05 -56.93 -4.76
CA GLU A 87 -5.20 -57.88 -5.48
C GLU A 87 -4.96 -57.53 -6.95
N ILE A 88 -5.95 -56.95 -7.64
CA ILE A 88 -5.76 -56.43 -9.00
C ILE A 88 -4.68 -55.34 -8.98
N LEU A 89 -4.82 -54.37 -8.07
CA LEU A 89 -3.91 -53.24 -7.98
C LEU A 89 -2.52 -53.63 -7.47
N ILE A 90 -2.41 -54.56 -6.51
CA ILE A 90 -1.13 -55.07 -5.99
C ILE A 90 -0.38 -55.86 -7.06
N LYS A 91 -1.03 -56.78 -7.78
CA LYS A 91 -0.35 -57.62 -8.78
C LYS A 91 -0.01 -56.86 -10.05
N ASP A 92 -0.86 -55.94 -10.48
CA ASP A 92 -0.65 -55.19 -11.73
C ASP A 92 -0.11 -53.76 -11.52
N HIS A 93 0.37 -53.41 -10.31
CA HIS A 93 0.90 -52.07 -10.01
C HIS A 93 1.95 -51.57 -11.00
N LYS A 94 2.79 -52.48 -11.54
CA LYS A 94 3.83 -52.14 -12.54
C LYS A 94 3.26 -51.82 -13.92
N LYS A 95 2.06 -52.31 -14.24
CA LYS A 95 1.36 -52.10 -15.51
C LYS A 95 0.41 -50.89 -15.47
N PHE A 96 0.19 -50.31 -14.29
CA PHE A 96 -0.62 -49.11 -14.14
C PHE A 96 0.03 -47.91 -14.84
N LYS A 97 -0.80 -47.03 -15.41
CA LYS A 97 -0.39 -45.88 -16.21
C LYS A 97 -1.32 -44.72 -15.88
N LYS A 98 -0.86 -43.50 -16.15
CA LYS A 98 -1.64 -42.26 -15.98
C LYS A 98 -3.02 -42.30 -16.63
N ASP A 99 -3.13 -42.81 -17.86
CA ASP A 99 -4.41 -42.85 -18.59
C ASP A 99 -5.48 -43.69 -17.86
N HIS A 100 -5.06 -44.71 -17.11
CA HIS A 100 -5.97 -45.51 -16.29
C HIS A 100 -6.52 -44.71 -15.11
N LEU A 101 -5.71 -43.82 -14.50
CA LEU A 101 -6.19 -42.92 -13.45
C LEU A 101 -7.15 -41.86 -14.02
N ILE A 102 -6.85 -41.30 -15.20
CA ILE A 102 -7.76 -40.34 -15.86
C ILE A 102 -9.11 -41.00 -16.17
N ALA A 103 -9.09 -42.19 -16.77
CA ALA A 103 -10.31 -42.95 -17.06
C ALA A 103 -11.09 -43.28 -15.78
N LEU A 104 -10.39 -43.60 -14.70
CA LEU A 104 -10.99 -43.84 -13.38
C LEU A 104 -11.71 -42.59 -12.86
N LEU A 105 -11.03 -41.45 -12.77
CA LEU A 105 -11.61 -40.22 -12.24
C LEU A 105 -12.74 -39.67 -13.14
N ALA A 106 -12.68 -39.88 -14.45
CA ALA A 106 -13.73 -39.52 -15.38
C ALA A 106 -15.03 -40.33 -15.20
N ARG A 107 -14.95 -41.53 -14.61
CA ARG A 107 -16.11 -42.41 -14.40
C ARG A 107 -16.94 -42.06 -13.16
N PHE A 108 -16.31 -41.49 -12.13
CA PHE A 108 -16.95 -41.23 -10.83
C PHE A 108 -17.18 -39.74 -10.56
N ASP A 109 -18.25 -39.40 -9.86
CA ASP A 109 -18.50 -38.03 -9.41
C ASP A 109 -17.74 -37.78 -8.09
N PRO A 110 -16.87 -36.75 -8.01
CA PRO A 110 -16.15 -36.45 -6.78
C PRO A 110 -17.08 -36.10 -5.60
N ASP A 111 -18.29 -35.58 -5.85
CA ASP A 111 -19.24 -35.11 -4.83
C ASP A 111 -20.27 -36.15 -4.37
N ASP A 112 -20.21 -37.40 -4.87
CA ASP A 112 -21.20 -38.42 -4.51
C ASP A 112 -21.10 -38.78 -3.01
N LYS A 113 -21.99 -38.15 -2.21
CA LYS A 113 -22.14 -38.37 -0.77
C LYS A 113 -22.94 -39.64 -0.45
N SER A 114 -23.55 -40.29 -1.45
CA SER A 114 -24.41 -41.46 -1.25
C SER A 114 -23.60 -42.75 -1.20
N SER A 115 -22.92 -43.01 -0.07
CA SER A 115 -22.46 -44.34 0.38
C SER A 115 -21.67 -45.26 -0.58
N ARG A 116 -21.17 -44.75 -1.70
CA ARG A 116 -20.32 -45.44 -2.70
C ARG A 116 -18.86 -44.97 -2.62
N THR A 117 -18.31 -44.92 -1.40
CA THR A 117 -16.95 -44.43 -1.17
C THR A 117 -15.94 -45.48 -0.68
N PRO A 118 -16.28 -46.56 0.05
CA PRO A 118 -15.23 -47.38 0.66
C PRO A 118 -14.41 -48.17 -0.37
N ILE A 119 -15.07 -48.63 -1.44
CA ILE A 119 -14.46 -49.44 -2.50
C ILE A 119 -13.59 -48.58 -3.40
N LEU A 120 -14.09 -47.42 -3.86
CA LEU A 120 -13.30 -46.43 -4.59
C LEU A 120 -12.15 -45.87 -3.74
N ASN A 121 -12.37 -45.55 -2.47
CA ASN A 121 -11.32 -45.05 -1.59
C ASN A 121 -10.22 -46.11 -1.40
N ASN A 122 -10.59 -47.38 -1.20
CA ASN A 122 -9.65 -48.48 -1.14
C ASN A 122 -8.86 -48.62 -2.46
N ALA A 123 -9.53 -48.50 -3.62
CA ALA A 123 -8.86 -48.50 -4.91
C ALA A 123 -7.84 -47.35 -5.03
N LEU A 124 -8.22 -46.14 -4.63
CA LEU A 124 -7.36 -44.96 -4.65
C LEU A 124 -6.17 -45.09 -3.67
N GLU A 125 -6.34 -45.75 -2.54
CA GLU A 125 -5.25 -46.01 -1.60
C GLU A 125 -4.15 -46.91 -2.16
N HIS A 126 -4.52 -47.88 -3.00
CA HIS A 126 -3.59 -48.85 -3.61
C HIS A 126 -2.88 -48.33 -4.87
N ILE A 127 -3.30 -47.18 -5.42
CA ILE A 127 -2.63 -46.55 -6.56
C ILE A 127 -1.35 -45.84 -6.08
N PRO A 128 -0.19 -46.08 -6.73
CA PRO A 128 1.06 -45.42 -6.37
C PRO A 128 1.00 -43.89 -6.47
N SER A 129 1.62 -43.20 -5.50
CA SER A 129 1.66 -41.73 -5.39
C SER A 129 2.11 -41.01 -6.67
N LYS A 130 3.07 -41.60 -7.41
CA LYS A 130 3.61 -41.02 -8.65
C LYS A 130 2.53 -40.70 -9.70
N PHE A 131 1.47 -41.52 -9.80
CA PHE A 131 0.44 -41.34 -10.82
C PHE A 131 -0.48 -40.16 -10.49
N TYR A 132 -0.64 -39.83 -9.20
CA TYR A 132 -1.38 -38.63 -8.79
C TYR A 132 -0.63 -37.35 -9.15
N ALA A 133 0.70 -37.35 -9.00
CA ALA A 133 1.54 -36.23 -9.46
C ALA A 133 1.51 -36.10 -11.00
N GLU A 134 1.60 -37.20 -11.74
CA GLU A 134 1.47 -37.22 -13.22
C GLU A 134 0.07 -36.79 -13.72
N TYR A 135 -0.98 -37.10 -12.96
CA TYR A 135 -2.33 -36.62 -13.25
C TYR A 135 -2.39 -35.10 -13.06
N LEU A 136 -1.93 -34.60 -11.91
CA LEU A 136 -2.03 -33.18 -11.60
C LEU A 136 -1.19 -32.32 -12.56
N SER A 137 0.01 -32.75 -12.91
CA SER A 137 0.87 -32.05 -13.90
C SER A 137 0.29 -32.06 -15.31
N SER A 138 -0.69 -32.92 -15.59
CA SER A 138 -1.36 -32.99 -16.89
C SER A 138 -2.58 -32.09 -17.03
N LEU A 139 -3.06 -31.56 -15.91
CA LEU A 139 -4.17 -30.63 -15.93
C LEU A 139 -3.69 -29.32 -16.56
N ASN A 140 -4.16 -29.05 -17.77
CA ASN A 140 -3.95 -27.75 -18.40
C ASN A 140 -4.79 -26.72 -17.66
N ALA A 141 -4.14 -25.72 -17.05
CA ALA A 141 -4.81 -24.69 -16.26
C ALA A 141 -5.93 -23.96 -17.03
N SER A 142 -5.72 -23.70 -18.33
CA SER A 142 -6.72 -23.06 -19.20
C SER A 142 -7.95 -23.95 -19.46
N GLN A 143 -7.83 -25.27 -19.38
CA GLN A 143 -8.91 -26.24 -19.63
C GLN A 143 -9.40 -26.96 -18.36
N CYS A 144 -8.76 -26.72 -17.22
CA CYS A 144 -9.13 -27.34 -15.94
C CYS A 144 -10.59 -27.05 -15.59
N THR A 145 -11.37 -28.10 -15.35
CA THR A 145 -12.79 -28.03 -15.07
C THR A 145 -13.06 -28.03 -13.56
N LEU A 146 -14.26 -27.60 -13.17
CA LEU A 146 -14.74 -27.71 -11.79
C LEU A 146 -14.60 -29.14 -11.23
N ARG A 147 -14.84 -30.16 -12.07
CA ARG A 147 -14.75 -31.57 -11.67
C ARG A 147 -13.32 -31.97 -11.35
N ASP A 148 -12.34 -31.49 -12.12
CA ASP A 148 -10.93 -31.77 -11.88
C ASP A 148 -10.48 -31.18 -10.54
N LEU A 149 -10.90 -29.95 -10.22
CA LEU A 149 -10.58 -29.30 -8.95
C LEU A 149 -11.22 -30.01 -7.75
N LYS A 150 -12.47 -30.49 -7.89
CA LYS A 150 -13.12 -31.31 -6.86
C LYS A 150 -12.37 -32.62 -6.60
N TRP A 151 -11.85 -33.25 -7.66
CA TRP A 151 -10.96 -34.40 -7.51
C TRP A 151 -9.65 -34.05 -6.80
N CYS A 152 -9.03 -32.92 -7.12
CA CYS A 152 -7.84 -32.44 -6.41
C CYS A 152 -8.12 -32.23 -4.91
N VAL A 153 -9.29 -31.69 -4.54
CA VAL A 153 -9.69 -31.55 -3.13
C VAL A 153 -9.88 -32.91 -2.46
N ARG A 154 -10.59 -33.85 -3.10
CA ARG A 154 -10.79 -35.20 -2.56
C ARG A 154 -9.48 -35.96 -2.39
N LEU A 155 -8.51 -35.73 -3.26
CA LEU A 155 -7.19 -36.35 -3.26
C LEU A 155 -6.10 -35.52 -2.54
N LYS A 156 -6.48 -34.46 -1.81
CA LYS A 156 -5.55 -33.50 -1.19
C LYS A 156 -4.39 -34.17 -0.44
N ILE A 157 -4.68 -35.20 0.36
CA ILE A 157 -3.68 -35.92 1.19
C ILE A 157 -2.64 -36.68 0.34
N LYS A 158 -3.00 -37.07 -0.90
CA LYS A 158 -2.11 -37.79 -1.82
C LYS A 158 -1.26 -36.86 -2.69
N LEU A 159 -1.60 -35.56 -2.72
CA LEU A 159 -0.96 -34.55 -3.57
C LEU A 159 -0.06 -33.65 -2.73
N LYS A 160 1.18 -33.45 -3.19
CA LYS A 160 2.08 -32.50 -2.53
C LYS A 160 1.51 -31.09 -2.61
N LEU A 161 1.79 -30.28 -1.59
CA LEU A 161 1.34 -28.89 -1.56
C LEU A 161 1.92 -28.08 -2.71
N GLU A 162 3.19 -28.28 -3.04
CA GLU A 162 3.88 -27.62 -4.17
C GLU A 162 3.16 -27.82 -5.50
N ASP A 163 2.80 -29.07 -5.81
CA ASP A 163 2.13 -29.39 -7.07
C ASP A 163 0.73 -28.73 -7.12
N ARG A 164 0.00 -28.74 -5.99
CA ARG A 164 -1.30 -28.07 -5.85
C ARG A 164 -1.19 -26.55 -6.00
N LEU A 165 -0.14 -25.95 -5.44
CA LEU A 165 0.18 -24.52 -5.59
C LEU A 165 0.46 -24.19 -7.05
N ALA A 166 1.33 -24.94 -7.72
CA ALA A 166 1.68 -24.71 -9.14
C ALA A 166 0.43 -24.72 -10.04
N LEU A 167 -0.47 -25.69 -9.85
CA LEU A 167 -1.74 -25.72 -10.57
C LEU A 167 -2.59 -24.49 -10.26
N THR A 168 -2.73 -24.15 -8.97
CA THR A 168 -3.58 -23.03 -8.54
C THR A 168 -3.08 -21.68 -9.08
N LEU A 169 -1.77 -21.43 -9.02
CA LEU A 169 -1.15 -20.19 -9.47
C LEU A 169 -1.20 -20.03 -11.01
N SER A 170 -1.28 -21.15 -11.74
CA SER A 170 -1.41 -21.15 -13.20
C SER A 170 -2.85 -21.01 -13.72
N LEU A 171 -3.87 -21.14 -12.87
CA LEU A 171 -5.28 -20.96 -13.26
C LEU A 171 -5.57 -19.51 -13.69
N PRO A 172 -6.33 -19.27 -14.78
CA PRO A 172 -6.85 -17.95 -15.17
C PRO A 172 -7.73 -17.27 -14.09
N ASP A 173 -7.77 -15.93 -14.07
CA ASP A 173 -8.44 -15.15 -13.01
C ASP A 173 -9.95 -15.43 -12.93
N ASP A 174 -10.61 -15.61 -14.08
CA ASP A 174 -12.03 -15.98 -14.18
C ASP A 174 -12.32 -17.30 -13.47
N LYS A 175 -11.43 -18.28 -13.59
CA LYS A 175 -11.56 -19.57 -12.88
C LYS A 175 -11.26 -19.45 -11.39
N LEU A 176 -10.28 -18.62 -11.03
CA LEU A 176 -9.98 -18.36 -9.62
C LEU A 176 -11.18 -17.75 -8.90
N ILE A 177 -11.86 -16.81 -9.55
CA ILE A 177 -13.10 -16.20 -9.04
C ILE A 177 -14.21 -17.25 -8.97
N THR A 178 -14.45 -17.98 -10.07
CA THR A 178 -15.57 -18.93 -10.15
C THR A 178 -15.42 -20.10 -9.16
N TYR A 179 -14.20 -20.56 -8.90
CA TYR A 179 -13.92 -21.76 -8.10
C TYR A 179 -13.25 -21.46 -6.75
N GLN A 180 -13.33 -20.21 -6.28
CA GLN A 180 -12.68 -19.75 -5.06
C GLN A 180 -12.97 -20.64 -3.84
N SER A 181 -14.22 -21.07 -3.66
CA SER A 181 -14.66 -21.90 -2.52
C SER A 181 -14.02 -23.29 -2.47
N ILE A 182 -13.51 -23.79 -3.61
CA ILE A 182 -12.84 -25.09 -3.74
C ILE A 182 -11.33 -24.92 -3.66
N ILE A 183 -10.80 -23.83 -4.24
CA ILE A 183 -9.37 -23.52 -4.24
C ILE A 183 -8.89 -23.18 -2.82
N PHE A 184 -9.71 -22.46 -2.03
CA PHE A 184 -9.37 -22.08 -0.67
C PHE A 184 -9.01 -23.29 0.24
N PRO A 185 -9.85 -24.33 0.39
CA PRO A 185 -9.49 -25.52 1.16
C PRO A 185 -8.40 -26.38 0.49
N LEU A 186 -8.23 -26.27 -0.83
CA LEU A 186 -7.20 -27.01 -1.56
C LEU A 186 -5.79 -26.54 -1.20
N VAL A 187 -5.57 -25.23 -1.08
CA VAL A 187 -4.22 -24.64 -0.93
C VAL A 187 -4.16 -23.61 0.19
N ALA A 188 -5.02 -22.60 0.16
CA ALA A 188 -4.89 -21.42 1.03
C ALA A 188 -4.96 -21.77 2.53
N GLN A 189 -5.83 -22.69 2.94
CA GLN A 189 -5.93 -23.11 4.33
C GLN A 189 -4.62 -23.71 4.86
N GLU A 190 -4.03 -24.64 4.12
CA GLU A 190 -2.79 -25.33 4.53
C GLU A 190 -1.58 -24.39 4.45
N CYS A 191 -1.55 -23.49 3.46
CA CYS A 191 -0.57 -22.42 3.40
C CYS A 191 -0.65 -21.52 4.64
N ASN A 192 -1.85 -21.11 5.08
CA ASN A 192 -2.01 -20.31 6.30
C ASN A 192 -1.57 -21.04 7.57
N GLU A 193 -1.83 -22.35 7.67
CA GLU A 193 -1.40 -23.18 8.81
C GLU A 193 0.13 -23.34 8.85
N LEU A 194 0.77 -23.51 7.70
CA LEU A 194 2.22 -23.64 7.58
C LEU A 194 2.97 -22.31 7.69
N LEU A 195 2.31 -21.19 7.36
CA LEU A 195 2.84 -19.84 7.49
C LEU A 195 2.82 -19.33 8.94
N ASN A 196 3.21 -20.21 9.87
CA ASN A 196 3.41 -19.87 11.27
C ASN A 196 4.82 -19.26 11.44
N PRO A 197 4.97 -18.15 12.19
CA PRO A 197 6.26 -17.47 12.41
C PRO A 197 7.43 -18.38 12.83
N GLN A 198 7.15 -19.52 13.45
CA GLN A 198 8.16 -20.46 13.94
C GLN A 198 8.75 -21.39 12.87
N PHE A 199 8.01 -21.69 11.79
CA PHE A 199 8.39 -22.73 10.83
C PHE A 199 8.82 -22.18 9.47
N GLY A 200 8.24 -21.06 9.03
CA GLY A 200 8.60 -20.36 7.79
C GLY A 200 8.25 -21.15 6.53
N LEU A 201 7.32 -20.64 5.71
CA LEU A 201 6.82 -21.33 4.50
C LEU A 201 7.95 -21.67 3.51
N ASN A 202 8.98 -20.84 3.50
CA ASN A 202 10.16 -20.89 2.64
C ASN A 202 10.96 -22.19 2.85
N LYS A 203 10.85 -22.83 4.02
CA LYS A 203 11.52 -24.12 4.29
C LYS A 203 10.79 -25.32 3.68
N PHE A 204 9.54 -25.15 3.27
CA PHE A 204 8.67 -26.21 2.76
C PHE A 204 8.40 -26.11 1.26
N LEU A 205 8.75 -24.98 0.65
CA LEU A 205 8.54 -24.72 -0.79
C LEU A 205 9.88 -24.55 -1.49
N SER A 206 9.98 -25.12 -2.68
CA SER A 206 11.07 -24.89 -3.61
C SER A 206 11.06 -23.46 -4.17
N ASP A 207 12.25 -22.96 -4.50
CA ASP A 207 12.49 -21.68 -5.15
C ASP A 207 11.58 -21.43 -6.37
N HIS A 208 11.30 -22.49 -7.14
CA HIS A 208 10.42 -22.40 -8.30
C HIS A 208 8.99 -22.00 -7.92
N ILE A 209 8.43 -22.60 -6.87
CA ILE A 209 7.08 -22.29 -6.40
C ILE A 209 7.05 -20.91 -5.74
N ILE A 210 8.09 -20.56 -4.98
CA ILE A 210 8.22 -19.21 -4.39
C ILE A 210 8.24 -18.15 -5.51
N SER A 211 8.99 -18.37 -6.59
CA SER A 211 9.01 -17.47 -7.74
C SER A 211 7.64 -17.31 -8.39
N GLN A 212 6.91 -18.40 -8.62
CA GLN A 212 5.55 -18.34 -9.18
C GLN A 212 4.56 -17.63 -8.24
N LEU A 213 4.69 -17.85 -6.94
CA LEU A 213 3.86 -17.21 -5.93
C LEU A 213 4.11 -15.70 -5.88
N LEU A 214 5.37 -15.28 -5.97
CA LEU A 214 5.75 -13.87 -6.08
C LEU A 214 5.23 -13.24 -7.39
N GLU A 215 5.35 -13.93 -8.52
CA GLU A 215 4.74 -13.45 -9.78
C GLU A 215 3.23 -13.27 -9.63
N PHE A 216 2.54 -14.23 -9.03
CA PHE A 216 1.12 -14.13 -8.76
C PHE A 216 0.77 -12.95 -7.83
N ILE A 217 1.55 -12.73 -6.77
CA ILE A 217 1.33 -11.63 -5.82
C ILE A 217 1.53 -10.26 -6.46
N PHE A 218 2.57 -10.10 -7.28
CA PHE A 218 2.93 -8.79 -7.84
C PHE A 218 2.25 -8.47 -9.17
N ILE A 219 1.81 -9.47 -9.94
CA ILE A 219 1.25 -9.27 -11.30
C ILE A 219 -0.27 -9.45 -11.31
N ARG A 220 -0.79 -10.36 -10.48
CA ARG A 220 -2.23 -10.72 -10.47
C ARG A 220 -2.91 -10.18 -9.24
N ASN A 221 -4.17 -10.55 -9.02
CA ASN A 221 -4.91 -10.18 -7.81
C ASN A 221 -4.80 -11.29 -6.74
N PRO A 222 -3.81 -11.25 -5.84
CA PRO A 222 -3.58 -12.33 -4.88
C PRO A 222 -4.68 -12.48 -3.85
N ARG A 223 -5.48 -11.42 -3.62
CA ARG A 223 -6.60 -11.43 -2.67
C ARG A 223 -7.76 -12.31 -3.10
N LEU A 224 -7.74 -12.82 -4.33
CA LEU A 224 -8.69 -13.83 -4.79
C LEU A 224 -8.56 -15.15 -4.02
N ILE A 225 -7.34 -15.50 -3.59
CA ILE A 225 -7.06 -16.82 -2.99
C ILE A 225 -6.50 -16.67 -1.59
N PHE A 226 -5.57 -15.73 -1.40
CA PHE A 226 -4.82 -15.56 -0.18
C PHE A 226 -5.33 -14.37 0.62
N SER A 227 -5.32 -14.48 1.96
CA SER A 227 -5.64 -13.36 2.84
C SER A 227 -4.55 -12.29 2.78
N SER A 228 -4.90 -11.05 3.12
CA SER A 228 -3.92 -9.96 3.29
C SER A 228 -2.85 -10.33 4.32
N THR A 229 -3.25 -11.00 5.40
CA THR A 229 -2.35 -11.46 6.46
C THR A 229 -1.32 -12.45 5.92
N PHE A 230 -1.74 -13.43 5.13
CA PHE A 230 -0.83 -14.39 4.50
C PHE A 230 0.21 -13.69 3.63
N ILE A 231 -0.24 -12.82 2.73
CA ILE A 231 0.62 -12.11 1.79
C ILE A 231 1.64 -11.27 2.55
N GLN A 232 1.18 -10.51 3.56
CA GLN A 232 2.06 -9.68 4.39
C GLN A 232 3.09 -10.54 5.12
N THR A 233 2.67 -11.57 5.84
CA THR A 233 3.58 -12.42 6.63
C THR A 233 4.58 -13.17 5.75
N LEU A 234 4.18 -13.65 4.57
CA LEU A 234 5.09 -14.29 3.62
C LEU A 234 6.17 -13.30 3.14
N LEU A 235 5.75 -12.12 2.69
CA LEU A 235 6.67 -11.08 2.24
C LEU A 235 7.60 -10.64 3.38
N SER A 236 7.10 -10.53 4.62
CA SER A 236 7.92 -10.25 5.79
C SER A 236 9.01 -11.29 5.99
N GLN A 237 8.64 -12.56 6.00
CA GLN A 237 9.60 -13.65 6.22
C GLN A 237 10.67 -13.66 5.12
N LEU A 238 10.27 -13.49 3.85
CA LEU A 238 11.19 -13.43 2.72
C LEU A 238 12.11 -12.19 2.78
N LEU A 239 11.60 -11.03 3.25
CA LEU A 239 12.42 -9.84 3.47
C LEU A 239 13.43 -10.04 4.61
N GLU A 240 13.00 -10.62 5.73
CA GLU A 240 13.85 -10.88 6.90
C GLU A 240 15.04 -11.79 6.55
N ILE A 241 14.81 -12.84 5.76
CA ILE A 241 15.87 -13.74 5.30
C ILE A 241 16.65 -13.23 4.08
N GLN A 242 16.30 -12.04 3.57
CA GLN A 242 16.88 -11.45 2.36
C GLN A 242 16.84 -12.40 1.14
N ASP A 243 15.67 -12.99 0.90
CA ASP A 243 15.51 -13.97 -0.18
C ASP A 243 15.85 -13.35 -1.55
N PRO A 244 16.72 -14.00 -2.36
CA PRO A 244 17.17 -13.45 -3.63
C PRO A 244 16.05 -13.38 -4.69
N LEU A 245 15.03 -14.25 -4.61
CA LEU A 245 13.91 -14.24 -5.55
C LEU A 245 13.00 -13.03 -5.30
N LEU A 246 12.70 -12.74 -4.03
CA LEU A 246 11.96 -11.54 -3.66
C LEU A 246 12.73 -10.28 -4.05
N THR A 247 14.03 -10.25 -3.74
CA THR A 247 14.93 -9.14 -4.09
C THR A 247 14.91 -8.88 -5.60
N SER A 248 15.11 -9.94 -6.40
CA SER A 248 15.06 -9.87 -7.87
C SER A 248 13.71 -9.37 -8.39
N ARG A 249 12.60 -9.79 -7.77
CA ARG A 249 11.26 -9.34 -8.18
C ARG A 249 11.02 -7.87 -7.86
N ILE A 250 11.39 -7.41 -6.67
CA ILE A 250 11.28 -5.99 -6.26
C ILE A 250 12.12 -5.12 -7.21
N LEU A 251 13.33 -5.55 -7.57
CA LEU A 251 14.20 -4.82 -8.51
C LEU A 251 13.65 -4.75 -9.94
N LYS A 252 12.65 -5.55 -10.31
CA LYS A 252 11.96 -5.47 -11.61
C LYS A 252 10.80 -4.47 -11.63
N LEU A 253 10.25 -4.11 -10.47
CA LEU A 253 9.14 -3.14 -10.37
C LEU A 253 9.61 -1.75 -10.81
N ASP A 254 8.70 -0.85 -11.17
CA ASP A 254 9.07 0.55 -11.38
C ASP A 254 9.38 1.25 -10.04
N ILE A 255 9.89 2.49 -10.08
CA ILE A 255 10.30 3.21 -8.84
C ILE A 255 9.09 3.50 -7.94
N SER A 256 7.93 3.82 -8.53
CA SER A 256 6.73 4.17 -7.78
C SER A 256 6.14 2.94 -7.09
N GLU A 257 6.01 1.84 -7.81
CA GLU A 257 5.54 0.54 -7.32
C GLU A 257 6.45 -0.01 -6.23
N ARG A 258 7.78 0.11 -6.37
CA ARG A 258 8.73 -0.23 -5.30
C ARG A 258 8.47 0.61 -4.06
N PHE A 259 8.34 1.92 -4.22
CA PHE A 259 8.10 2.81 -3.10
C PHE A 259 6.79 2.48 -2.38
N THR A 260 5.70 2.29 -3.13
CA THR A 260 4.40 1.88 -2.59
C THR A 260 4.46 0.52 -1.89
N PHE A 261 5.21 -0.45 -2.44
CA PHE A 261 5.45 -1.73 -1.79
C PHE A 261 6.07 -1.53 -0.40
N PHE A 262 7.15 -0.75 -0.32
CA PHE A 262 7.84 -0.51 0.95
C PHE A 262 7.03 0.36 1.91
N GLU A 263 6.30 1.37 1.42
CA GLU A 263 5.41 2.18 2.26
C GLU A 263 4.34 1.31 2.93
N ASN A 264 3.64 0.47 2.17
CA ASN A 264 2.64 -0.44 2.71
C ASN A 264 3.20 -1.42 3.75
N PHE A 265 4.47 -1.77 3.59
CA PHE A 265 5.15 -2.72 4.47
C PHE A 265 5.74 -2.04 5.72
N LEU A 266 6.29 -0.83 5.59
CA LEU A 266 6.85 -0.02 6.68
C LEU A 266 5.76 0.53 7.61
N VAL A 267 4.62 0.96 7.07
CA VAL A 267 3.49 1.50 7.86
C VAL A 267 2.91 0.46 8.81
N ASN A 268 2.97 -0.83 8.45
CA ASN A 268 2.35 -1.92 9.21
C ASN A 268 3.37 -2.84 9.92
N SER A 269 4.66 -2.51 9.88
CA SER A 269 5.73 -3.38 10.39
C SER A 269 5.97 -3.16 11.89
N GLU A 270 5.77 -4.20 12.71
CA GLU A 270 6.16 -4.21 14.13
C GLU A 270 7.68 -4.02 14.33
N ASN A 271 8.50 -4.49 13.39
CA ASN A 271 9.96 -4.35 13.41
C ASN A 271 10.47 -3.28 12.44
N PHE A 272 9.94 -2.06 12.62
CA PHE A 272 10.14 -0.91 11.75
C PHE A 272 11.61 -0.63 11.37
N GLN A 273 12.55 -0.79 12.32
CA GLN A 273 13.97 -0.51 12.08
C GLN A 273 14.62 -1.50 11.12
N GLN A 274 14.36 -2.80 11.30
CA GLN A 274 14.90 -3.84 10.42
C GLN A 274 14.36 -3.69 9.00
N THR A 275 13.05 -3.48 8.86
CA THR A 275 12.40 -3.23 7.56
C THR A 275 12.95 -1.99 6.85
N SER A 276 13.23 -0.92 7.60
CA SER A 276 13.86 0.27 7.06
C SER A 276 15.27 0.01 6.56
N HIS A 277 16.04 -0.83 7.26
CA HIS A 277 17.36 -1.25 6.79
C HIS A 277 17.28 -2.04 5.48
N HIS A 278 16.29 -2.92 5.33
CA HIS A 278 16.05 -3.62 4.07
C HIS A 278 15.72 -2.65 2.94
N PHE A 279 14.80 -1.68 3.15
CA PHE A 279 14.53 -0.64 2.14
C PHE A 279 15.83 0.06 1.69
N LEU A 280 16.67 0.43 2.65
CA LEU A 280 17.92 1.12 2.36
C LEU A 280 18.97 0.23 1.67
N SER A 281 18.98 -1.10 1.90
CA SER A 281 19.86 -2.00 1.15
C SER A 281 19.48 -2.09 -0.32
N PHE A 282 18.19 -1.99 -0.65
CA PHE A 282 17.73 -1.89 -2.05
C PHE A 282 18.09 -0.55 -2.71
N CYS A 283 18.44 0.46 -1.91
CA CYS A 283 18.90 1.76 -2.39
C CYS A 283 20.42 1.80 -2.65
N GLN A 284 21.14 0.68 -2.81
CA GLN A 284 22.60 0.71 -3.02
C GLN A 284 23.03 0.63 -4.50
N GLU A 285 22.15 0.25 -5.42
CA GLU A 285 22.45 0.04 -6.85
C GLU A 285 22.17 1.29 -7.74
N ASP A 286 22.47 1.21 -9.04
CA ASP A 286 22.41 2.28 -10.06
C ASP A 286 21.05 3.02 -10.21
N ARG A 287 19.99 2.53 -9.56
CA ARG A 287 18.64 3.14 -9.52
C ARG A 287 18.31 3.87 -8.22
N CYS A 288 19.27 3.95 -7.30
CA CYS A 288 19.16 4.56 -5.98
C CYS A 288 18.72 6.03 -6.03
N SER A 289 19.36 6.82 -6.89
CA SER A 289 19.15 8.28 -6.92
C SER A 289 17.68 8.62 -7.18
N ALA A 290 17.01 7.92 -8.10
CA ALA A 290 15.61 8.16 -8.40
C ALA A 290 14.64 7.70 -7.28
N MET A 291 14.97 6.64 -6.54
CA MET A 291 14.20 6.25 -5.34
C MET A 291 14.32 7.28 -4.22
N ILE A 292 15.52 7.84 -4.02
CA ILE A 292 15.75 8.91 -3.04
C ILE A 292 15.02 10.19 -3.47
N ASP A 293 15.08 10.56 -4.75
CA ASP A 293 14.33 11.71 -5.30
C ASP A 293 12.84 11.56 -5.04
N HIS A 294 12.29 10.35 -5.26
CA HIS A 294 10.88 10.06 -4.99
C HIS A 294 10.54 10.17 -3.50
N LEU A 295 11.38 9.63 -2.60
CA LEU A 295 11.20 9.79 -1.14
C LEU A 295 11.18 11.27 -0.72
N ILE A 296 12.14 12.06 -1.22
CA ILE A 296 12.23 13.50 -0.94
C ILE A 296 10.97 14.22 -1.43
N ASN A 297 10.54 13.97 -2.67
CA ASN A 297 9.34 14.57 -3.25
C ASN A 297 8.07 14.19 -2.46
N CYS A 298 7.93 12.91 -2.08
CA CYS A 298 6.80 12.44 -1.27
C CYS A 298 6.74 13.19 0.07
N VAL A 299 7.87 13.31 0.77
CA VAL A 299 7.94 14.02 2.05
C VAL A 299 7.66 15.50 1.88
N PHE A 300 8.24 16.14 0.86
CA PHE A 300 8.04 17.55 0.56
C PHE A 300 6.56 17.86 0.28
N ASN A 301 5.91 17.08 -0.59
CA ASN A 301 4.50 17.28 -0.93
C ASN A 301 3.58 17.12 0.29
N THR A 302 3.86 16.17 1.19
CA THR A 302 3.11 16.06 2.46
C THR A 302 3.31 17.28 3.37
N GLN A 303 4.48 17.92 3.38
CA GLN A 303 4.71 19.13 4.16
C GLN A 303 4.03 20.36 3.53
N GLU A 304 4.00 20.46 2.20
CA GLU A 304 3.35 21.56 1.47
C GLU A 304 1.82 21.51 1.64
N ALA A 305 1.21 20.34 1.47
CA ALA A 305 -0.23 20.16 1.68
C ALA A 305 -0.67 20.50 3.12
N ALA A 306 0.17 20.24 4.12
CA ALA A 306 -0.11 20.58 5.52
C ALA A 306 -0.01 22.09 5.81
N GLN A 307 0.60 22.90 4.94
CA GLN A 307 0.71 24.36 5.11
C GLN A 307 -0.49 25.12 4.54
N ASP A 308 -1.20 24.56 3.56
CA ASP A 308 -2.36 25.21 2.92
C ASP A 308 -3.66 25.07 3.74
N GLU A 309 -3.74 24.12 4.68
CA GLU A 309 -4.87 24.01 5.61
C GLU A 309 -4.61 24.85 6.88
N THR A 310 -5.26 26.02 6.98
CA THR A 310 -5.27 26.90 8.16
C THR A 310 -5.97 26.33 9.42
N LEU A 311 -5.93 25.01 9.61
CA LEU A 311 -6.53 24.29 10.73
C LEU A 311 -5.63 23.11 11.12
N GLN A 312 -4.59 23.37 11.91
CA GLN A 312 -4.23 22.58 13.12
C GLN A 312 -2.84 23.00 13.64
N GLU A 313 -2.82 24.00 14.52
CA GLU A 313 -1.71 24.22 15.45
C GLU A 313 -1.58 23.11 16.52
N GLU A 314 -2.36 22.03 16.43
CA GLU A 314 -2.22 20.82 17.27
C GLU A 314 -1.84 19.53 16.50
N LYS A 315 -1.56 19.60 15.20
CA LYS A 315 -0.80 18.55 14.48
C LYS A 315 0.58 19.06 14.08
N LYS A 316 1.29 19.64 15.05
CA LYS A 316 2.75 19.79 14.94
C LYS A 316 3.37 18.41 14.82
N LEU A 317 3.82 18.08 13.60
CA LEU A 317 5.01 17.26 13.34
C LEU A 317 5.04 15.89 14.04
N THR A 318 4.11 15.01 13.69
CA THR A 318 4.54 13.65 13.31
C THR A 318 4.39 13.55 11.80
N LEU A 319 5.33 14.15 11.08
CA LEU A 319 5.74 13.57 9.79
C LEU A 319 5.89 12.07 10.06
N ASP A 320 5.21 11.20 9.31
CA ASP A 320 5.22 9.74 9.51
C ASP A 320 6.60 9.30 10.00
N SER A 321 6.68 8.79 11.24
CA SER A 321 7.93 8.57 11.98
C SER A 321 8.97 7.82 11.15
N TRP A 322 8.49 7.01 10.20
CA TRP A 322 9.30 6.26 9.28
C TRP A 322 9.98 7.05 8.17
N LYS A 323 9.29 8.01 7.53
CA LYS A 323 9.87 8.82 6.44
C LYS A 323 11.03 9.65 6.98
N ASN A 324 10.82 10.26 8.14
CA ASN A 324 11.87 10.98 8.86
C ASN A 324 13.03 10.08 9.29
N PHE A 325 12.76 8.87 9.76
CA PHE A 325 13.80 7.90 10.10
C PHE A 325 14.65 7.53 8.88
N LEU A 326 14.03 7.24 7.73
CA LEU A 326 14.74 6.92 6.49
C LEU A 326 15.61 8.09 6.02
N LEU A 327 15.06 9.31 5.99
CA LEU A 327 15.82 10.52 5.65
C LEU A 327 17.03 10.72 6.60
N THR A 328 16.82 10.50 7.89
CA THR A 328 17.87 10.58 8.91
C THR A 328 18.97 9.54 8.68
N LYS A 329 18.59 8.30 8.36
CA LYS A 329 19.53 7.21 8.05
C LYS A 329 20.29 7.42 6.74
N LEU A 330 19.67 8.03 5.73
CA LEU A 330 20.36 8.43 4.51
C LEU A 330 21.45 9.48 4.79
N LEU A 331 21.18 10.44 5.70
CA LEU A 331 22.19 11.42 6.13
C LEU A 331 23.32 10.80 6.95
N GLU A 332 23.05 9.78 7.78
CA GLU A 332 24.06 9.15 8.65
C GLU A 332 24.85 8.05 7.94
N GLY A 333 24.28 7.41 6.93
CA GLY A 333 24.89 6.29 6.23
C GLY A 333 25.91 6.67 5.16
N SER A 334 26.52 5.64 4.58
CA SER A 334 27.51 5.70 3.48
C SER A 334 26.87 5.72 2.08
N TYR A 335 25.60 6.13 1.97
CA TYR A 335 24.87 6.17 0.71
C TYR A 335 25.43 7.24 -0.23
N ARG A 336 25.48 6.94 -1.53
CA ARG A 336 25.87 7.89 -2.58
C ARG A 336 24.72 8.86 -2.84
N LEU A 337 24.68 9.94 -2.07
CA LEU A 337 23.77 11.07 -2.30
C LEU A 337 24.41 12.05 -3.27
N SER A 338 23.60 12.70 -4.10
CA SER A 338 24.08 13.91 -4.78
C SER A 338 24.09 15.10 -3.83
N LEU A 339 24.79 16.17 -4.23
CA LEU A 339 24.84 17.42 -3.49
C LEU A 339 23.44 17.97 -3.24
N PHE A 340 22.56 17.99 -4.25
CA PHE A 340 21.21 18.51 -4.11
C PHE A 340 20.32 17.61 -3.23
N GLN A 341 20.41 16.28 -3.39
CA GLN A 341 19.70 15.33 -2.52
C GLN A 341 20.09 15.52 -1.05
N PHE A 342 21.40 15.64 -0.76
CA PHE A 342 21.87 15.88 0.59
C PHE A 342 21.30 17.16 1.20
N LEU A 343 21.35 18.27 0.45
CA LEU A 343 20.78 19.56 0.88
C LEU A 343 19.26 19.48 1.07
N ALA A 344 18.55 18.76 0.20
CA ALA A 344 17.12 18.56 0.31
C ALA A 344 16.74 17.77 1.56
N ILE A 345 17.44 16.66 1.84
CA ILE A 345 17.22 15.85 3.05
C ILE A 345 17.56 16.67 4.31
N GLN A 346 18.64 17.45 4.27
CA GLN A 346 19.00 18.34 5.38
C GLN A 346 17.92 19.40 5.64
N THR A 347 17.35 19.98 4.57
CA THR A 347 16.24 20.94 4.64
C THR A 347 15.00 20.32 5.28
N LEU A 348 14.61 19.12 4.82
CA LEU A 348 13.42 18.40 5.32
C LEU A 348 13.57 17.95 6.77
N THR A 349 14.77 17.53 7.18
CA THR A 349 15.07 17.06 8.54
C THR A 349 15.48 18.18 9.50
N LYS A 350 15.73 19.40 9.00
CA LYS A 350 16.24 20.56 9.75
C LYS A 350 17.53 20.29 10.52
N LYS A 351 18.36 19.36 10.06
CA LYS A 351 19.68 19.07 10.66
C LYS A 351 20.68 20.20 10.37
N GLN A 352 21.66 20.37 11.27
CA GLN A 352 22.74 21.32 11.10
C GLN A 352 23.64 20.97 9.90
N LEU A 353 24.37 21.97 9.41
CA LEU A 353 25.26 21.86 8.26
C LEU A 353 26.49 21.02 8.61
N ASP A 354 26.70 19.95 7.86
CA ASP A 354 27.88 19.10 7.92
C ASP A 354 28.87 19.51 6.81
N LEU A 355 29.87 20.30 7.19
CA LEU A 355 30.83 20.89 6.26
C LEU A 355 31.69 19.81 5.58
N GLU A 356 32.14 18.80 6.31
CA GLU A 356 33.03 17.76 5.79
C GLU A 356 32.29 16.89 4.78
N LYS A 357 31.05 16.50 5.08
CA LYS A 357 30.22 15.74 4.13
C LYS A 357 29.89 16.56 2.87
N LEU A 358 29.61 17.85 3.01
CA LEU A 358 29.38 18.73 1.87
C LEU A 358 30.62 18.87 0.98
N LYS A 359 31.83 19.01 1.55
CA LYS A 359 33.08 19.04 0.77
C LYS A 359 33.27 17.74 -0.01
N GLN A 360 33.05 16.59 0.64
CA GLN A 360 33.15 15.28 -0.01
C GLN A 360 32.21 15.16 -1.21
N LEU A 361 30.94 15.54 -1.04
CA LEU A 361 29.93 15.48 -2.11
C LEU A 361 30.25 16.46 -3.25
N PHE A 362 30.65 17.69 -2.93
CA PHE A 362 30.98 18.70 -3.93
C PHE A 362 32.19 18.31 -4.78
N ASN A 363 33.21 17.69 -4.19
CA ASN A 363 34.38 17.22 -4.93
C ASN A 363 34.06 16.09 -5.93
N THR A 364 32.95 15.37 -5.72
CA THR A 364 32.50 14.31 -6.64
C THR A 364 31.56 14.83 -7.73
N CYS A 365 30.83 15.91 -7.48
CA CYS A 365 30.01 16.60 -8.48
C CYS A 365 29.97 18.11 -8.18
N ASN A 366 30.62 18.90 -9.03
CA ASN A 366 30.84 20.34 -8.82
C ASN A 366 29.56 21.19 -8.88
N SER A 367 28.43 20.61 -9.29
CA SER A 367 27.16 21.31 -9.51
C SER A 367 25.99 20.52 -8.91
N PRO A 368 24.99 21.22 -8.36
CA PRO A 368 23.73 20.62 -7.89
C PRO A 368 22.75 20.21 -9.02
N GLU A 369 23.24 19.88 -10.23
CA GLU A 369 22.45 19.69 -11.48
C GLU A 369 21.23 18.75 -11.38
N GLN A 370 21.19 17.86 -10.39
CA GLN A 370 20.03 17.03 -10.09
C GLN A 370 18.83 17.81 -9.55
N GLU A 371 18.94 19.13 -9.34
CA GLU A 371 17.82 20.00 -8.94
C GLU A 371 16.61 19.87 -9.89
N LYS A 372 16.87 19.57 -11.17
CA LYS A 372 15.85 19.43 -12.22
C LYS A 372 14.89 18.26 -12.00
N ASN A 373 15.25 17.29 -11.16
CA ASN A 373 14.37 16.17 -10.80
C ASN A 373 13.28 16.56 -9.80
N PHE A 374 13.35 17.77 -9.25
CA PHE A 374 12.45 18.26 -8.20
C PHE A 374 11.55 19.39 -8.71
N SER A 375 10.39 19.57 -8.07
CA SER A 375 9.48 20.68 -8.39
C SER A 375 10.13 22.04 -8.11
N LEU A 376 9.67 23.10 -8.80
CA LEU A 376 10.16 24.47 -8.54
C LEU A 376 9.93 24.91 -7.08
N ALA A 377 8.86 24.43 -6.45
CA ALA A 377 8.60 24.66 -5.02
C ALA A 377 9.69 24.03 -4.15
N CYS A 378 10.02 22.76 -4.39
CA CYS A 378 11.08 22.05 -3.69
C CYS A 378 12.45 22.70 -3.92
N GLN A 379 12.78 23.04 -5.17
CA GLN A 379 14.00 23.75 -5.52
C GLN A 379 14.13 25.07 -4.74
N SER A 380 13.06 25.87 -4.72
CA SER A 380 13.02 27.14 -3.99
C SER A 380 13.32 26.94 -2.50
N SER A 381 12.61 26.03 -1.85
CA SER A 381 12.74 25.80 -0.40
C SER A 381 14.11 25.27 -0.02
N VAL A 382 14.66 24.31 -0.78
CA VAL A 382 15.99 23.74 -0.52
C VAL A 382 17.08 24.79 -0.67
N VAL A 383 17.03 25.59 -1.74
CA VAL A 383 18.03 26.62 -2.01
C VAL A 383 17.99 27.73 -0.95
N GLU A 384 16.81 28.25 -0.62
CA GLU A 384 16.65 29.29 0.40
C GLU A 384 17.14 28.82 1.77
N TYR A 385 16.74 27.61 2.18
CA TYR A 385 17.18 27.03 3.44
C TYR A 385 18.69 26.81 3.47
N SER A 386 19.26 26.26 2.39
CA SER A 386 20.70 25.97 2.29
C SER A 386 21.54 27.25 2.33
N ILE A 387 21.12 28.31 1.61
CA ILE A 387 21.78 29.61 1.65
C ILE A 387 21.75 30.18 3.06
N LEU A 388 20.60 30.13 3.74
CA LEU A 388 20.47 30.60 5.12
C LEU A 388 21.33 29.77 6.09
N ALA A 389 21.35 28.46 5.94
CA ALA A 389 22.15 27.55 6.76
C ALA A 389 23.65 27.83 6.61
N ILE A 390 24.13 28.03 5.37
CA ILE A 390 25.53 28.41 5.11
C ILE A 390 25.84 29.78 5.72
N LYS A 391 24.97 30.79 5.53
CA LYS A 391 25.15 32.12 6.12
C LYS A 391 25.24 32.05 7.65
N THR A 392 24.39 31.25 8.27
CA THR A 392 24.37 31.04 9.72
C THR A 392 25.63 30.32 10.17
N TYR A 393 26.05 29.27 9.45
CA TYR A 393 27.31 28.58 9.72
C TYR A 393 28.51 29.53 9.65
N ILE A 394 28.55 30.43 8.65
CA ILE A 394 29.63 31.39 8.51
C ILE A 394 29.66 32.38 9.69
N LYS A 395 28.47 32.86 10.08
CA LYS A 395 28.30 33.76 11.21
C LYS A 395 28.82 33.13 12.51
N ASP A 396 28.44 31.89 12.75
CA ASP A 396 28.67 31.23 14.04
C ASP A 396 30.09 30.66 14.16
N ASN A 397 30.73 30.28 13.04
CA ASN A 397 32.06 29.63 13.06
C ASN A 397 33.23 30.53 12.62
N PHE A 398 33.01 31.55 11.78
CA PHE A 398 34.10 32.43 11.31
C PHE A 398 33.95 33.87 11.80
N MET A 399 32.75 34.46 11.72
CA MET A 399 32.55 35.86 12.10
C MET A 399 32.77 36.11 13.60
N ILE A 400 32.63 35.08 14.44
CA ILE A 400 32.96 35.15 15.87
C ILE A 400 34.43 35.49 16.15
N HIS A 401 35.33 35.15 15.23
CA HIS A 401 36.77 35.38 15.36
C HIS A 401 37.22 36.72 14.76
N VAL A 402 36.33 37.42 14.06
CA VAL A 402 36.61 38.70 13.42
C VAL A 402 36.32 39.85 14.38
N ARG A 403 37.33 40.66 14.69
CA ARG A 403 37.17 41.82 15.59
C ARG A 403 36.17 42.82 15.01
N LYS A 404 35.30 43.36 15.86
CA LYS A 404 34.38 44.45 15.49
C LYS A 404 35.17 45.74 15.36
N GLU A 405 35.13 46.35 14.18
CA GLU A 405 35.78 47.63 13.91
C GLU A 405 34.74 48.75 13.91
N ASN A 406 35.02 49.88 14.56
CA ASN A 406 34.08 51.00 14.64
C ASN A 406 34.16 51.91 13.39
N THR A 407 34.23 51.31 12.20
CA THR A 407 34.43 52.04 10.93
C THR A 407 33.25 51.86 9.97
N ARG A 408 33.08 52.79 9.03
CA ARG A 408 32.02 52.71 7.99
C ARG A 408 32.18 51.50 7.05
N HIS A 409 33.38 50.93 6.99
CA HIS A 409 33.75 49.75 6.19
C HIS A 409 33.89 48.48 7.05
N ASP A 410 33.26 48.45 8.22
CA ASP A 410 33.26 47.29 9.10
C ASP A 410 32.70 46.06 8.38
N ILE A 411 33.45 44.98 8.46
CA ILE A 411 33.08 43.70 7.85
C ILE A 411 31.83 43.11 8.48
N HIS A 412 31.54 43.39 9.75
CA HIS A 412 30.27 42.98 10.38
C HIS A 412 29.08 43.67 9.70
N ARG A 413 29.20 44.93 9.29
CA ARG A 413 28.15 45.63 8.51
C ARG A 413 28.02 45.08 7.10
N ALA A 414 29.14 44.78 6.44
CA ALA A 414 29.13 44.17 5.11
C ALA A 414 28.50 42.76 5.16
N PHE A 415 28.84 41.98 6.17
CA PHE A 415 28.27 40.65 6.40
C PHE A 415 26.79 40.73 6.76
N TYR A 416 26.36 41.68 7.59
CA TYR A 416 24.94 41.90 7.90
C TYR A 416 24.11 42.16 6.64
N ARG A 417 24.60 43.03 5.74
CA ARG A 417 23.95 43.28 4.45
C ARG A 417 23.90 42.05 3.55
N PHE A 418 24.98 41.26 3.51
CA PHE A 418 24.99 39.98 2.81
C PHE A 418 24.00 38.98 3.43
N PHE A 419 23.92 38.93 4.76
CA PHE A 419 23.02 38.05 5.49
C PHE A 419 21.56 38.34 5.11
N ASN A 420 21.19 39.63 5.06
CA ASN A 420 19.84 40.11 4.73
C ASN A 420 19.51 40.22 3.23
N ASN A 421 20.41 39.83 2.33
CA ASN A 421 20.24 40.01 0.88
C ASN A 421 20.05 41.49 0.44
N GLU A 422 20.58 42.45 1.19
CA GLU A 422 20.46 43.90 0.91
C GLU A 422 21.48 44.41 -0.13
N TYR A 423 22.25 43.52 -0.77
CA TYR A 423 23.28 43.89 -1.72
C TYR A 423 22.72 44.01 -3.14
N THR A 424 22.63 45.23 -3.66
CA THR A 424 22.15 45.55 -5.01
C THR A 424 23.27 45.68 -6.06
N GLY A 425 24.52 45.31 -5.70
CA GLY A 425 25.73 45.48 -6.52
C GLY A 425 26.39 44.15 -6.97
N LYS A 426 27.66 44.23 -7.40
CA LYS A 426 28.48 43.07 -7.80
C LYS A 426 28.52 42.00 -6.69
N PRO A 427 28.60 40.69 -7.03
CA PRO A 427 28.63 39.61 -6.05
C PRO A 427 29.77 39.84 -5.05
N LEU A 428 29.41 40.06 -3.79
CA LEU A 428 30.38 40.27 -2.72
C LEU A 428 31.04 38.92 -2.42
N ASN A 429 32.36 38.82 -2.62
CA ASN A 429 33.12 37.65 -2.17
C ASN A 429 33.38 37.78 -0.67
N VAL A 430 32.37 37.39 0.11
CA VAL A 430 32.35 37.49 1.57
C VAL A 430 33.50 36.68 2.18
N SER A 431 33.81 35.51 1.62
CA SER A 431 34.90 34.65 2.09
C SER A 431 36.27 35.31 2.01
N LYS A 432 36.60 35.99 0.91
CA LYS A 432 37.86 36.74 0.79
C LYS A 432 37.94 37.91 1.78
N LEU A 433 36.81 38.54 2.09
CA LEU A 433 36.76 39.63 3.06
C LEU A 433 36.99 39.10 4.48
N ILE A 434 36.31 38.00 4.84
CA ILE A 434 36.43 37.35 6.14
C ILE A 434 37.87 36.88 6.35
N LEU A 435 38.46 36.20 5.35
CA LEU A 435 39.84 35.71 5.41
C LEU A 435 40.84 36.83 5.72
N LYS A 436 40.74 37.98 5.05
CA LYS A 436 41.63 39.12 5.30
C LYS A 436 41.53 39.71 6.71
N LYS A 437 40.41 39.48 7.41
CA LYS A 437 40.13 40.04 8.73
C LYS A 437 40.23 39.02 9.85
N LEU A 438 40.46 37.75 9.53
CA LEU A 438 40.75 36.71 10.51
C LEU A 438 42.17 36.88 11.07
N PRO A 439 42.44 36.48 12.33
CA PRO A 439 43.79 36.37 12.87
C PRO A 439 44.68 35.47 11.99
N GLU A 440 45.95 35.85 11.78
CA GLU A 440 46.87 35.17 10.84
C GLU A 440 46.95 33.65 11.06
N HIS A 441 46.99 33.19 12.31
CA HIS A 441 47.03 31.76 12.67
C HIS A 441 45.74 30.99 12.30
N LEU A 442 44.62 31.67 12.07
CA LEU A 442 43.33 31.08 11.65
C LEU A 442 43.10 31.21 10.15
N GLN A 443 43.82 32.09 9.46
CA GLN A 443 43.65 32.30 8.01
C GLN A 443 43.97 31.02 7.24
N ALA A 444 45.15 30.43 7.49
CA ALA A 444 45.56 29.19 6.84
C ALA A 444 44.64 28.00 7.16
N THR A 445 44.07 27.98 8.37
CA THR A 445 43.17 26.92 8.84
C THR A 445 41.80 26.97 8.16
N TYR A 446 41.28 28.17 7.90
CA TYR A 446 39.91 28.35 7.40
C TYR A 446 39.82 28.77 5.93
N GLU A 447 40.95 28.98 5.24
CA GLU A 447 40.97 29.36 3.83
C GLU A 447 40.25 28.35 2.95
N THR A 448 40.53 27.06 3.12
CA THR A 448 39.88 25.99 2.35
C THR A 448 38.37 26.00 2.53
N ASP A 449 37.92 26.20 3.77
CA ASP A 449 36.52 26.09 4.17
C ASP A 449 35.71 27.28 3.68
N LEU A 450 36.25 28.49 3.86
CA LEU A 450 35.63 29.71 3.37
C LEU A 450 35.58 29.75 1.84
N ASN A 451 36.64 29.28 1.16
CA ASN A 451 36.64 29.18 -0.30
C ASN A 451 35.60 28.17 -0.80
N PHE A 452 35.51 27.00 -0.17
CA PHE A 452 34.49 26.00 -0.47
C PHE A 452 33.07 26.55 -0.28
N LEU A 453 32.76 27.15 0.88
CA LEU A 453 31.44 27.70 1.15
C LEU A 453 31.05 28.81 0.16
N GLN A 454 32.02 29.63 -0.29
CA GLN A 454 31.78 30.63 -1.33
C GLN A 454 31.43 29.99 -2.68
N GLN A 455 32.12 28.92 -3.05
CA GLN A 455 31.85 28.18 -4.28
C GLN A 455 30.45 27.57 -4.23
N LEU A 456 30.09 26.90 -3.13
CA LEU A 456 28.77 26.33 -2.93
C LEU A 456 27.66 27.39 -2.95
N LEU A 457 27.84 28.52 -2.25
CA LEU A 457 26.91 29.65 -2.31
C LEU A 457 26.73 30.17 -3.74
N SER A 458 27.83 30.26 -4.50
CA SER A 458 27.77 30.71 -5.90
C SER A 458 26.93 29.77 -6.76
N GLN A 459 27.05 28.46 -6.56
CA GLN A 459 26.20 27.47 -7.25
C GLN A 459 24.72 27.57 -6.83
N LEU A 460 24.44 27.74 -5.53
CA LEU A 460 23.07 27.90 -5.05
C LEU A 460 22.41 29.18 -5.57
N TYR A 461 23.14 30.29 -5.65
CA TYR A 461 22.66 31.52 -6.26
C TYR A 461 22.42 31.39 -7.78
N LEU A 462 23.13 30.50 -8.48
CA LEU A 462 22.82 30.21 -9.88
C LEU A 462 21.45 29.52 -10.03
N ILE A 463 21.12 28.59 -9.12
CA ILE A 463 19.78 27.98 -9.07
C ILE A 463 18.74 29.04 -8.68
N GLU A 464 19.01 29.84 -7.64
CA GLU A 464 18.07 30.86 -7.15
C GLU A 464 17.69 31.87 -8.24
N ASN A 465 18.66 32.25 -9.09
CA ASN A 465 18.48 33.20 -10.18
C ASN A 465 18.04 32.55 -11.50
N ASN A 466 17.70 31.26 -11.51
CA ASN A 466 17.15 30.60 -12.68
C ASN A 466 15.82 31.28 -13.09
N PRO A 467 15.64 31.69 -14.37
CA PRO A 467 14.45 32.40 -14.82
C PRO A 467 13.14 31.71 -14.44
N SER A 468 13.07 30.38 -14.55
CA SER A 468 11.88 29.59 -14.21
C SER A 468 11.54 29.68 -12.72
N LEU A 469 12.57 29.65 -11.86
CA LEU A 469 12.39 29.73 -10.42
C LEU A 469 12.02 31.15 -9.98
N VAL A 470 12.63 32.17 -10.60
CA VAL A 470 12.29 33.58 -10.37
C VAL A 470 10.85 33.86 -10.76
N GLU A 471 10.40 33.38 -11.93
CA GLU A 471 9.01 33.51 -12.36
C GLU A 471 8.04 32.83 -11.39
N PHE A 472 8.37 31.62 -10.92
CA PHE A 472 7.59 30.91 -9.92
C PHE A 472 7.48 31.69 -8.60
N LYS A 473 8.61 32.18 -8.06
CA LYS A 473 8.62 33.01 -6.83
C LYS A 473 7.78 34.27 -7.01
N ASN A 474 7.91 34.96 -8.13
CA ASN A 474 7.13 36.17 -8.43
C ASN A 474 5.62 35.87 -8.51
N LYS A 475 5.22 34.78 -9.15
CA LYS A 475 3.81 34.33 -9.19
C LYS A 475 3.29 34.04 -7.78
N ARG A 476 4.06 33.32 -6.96
CA ARG A 476 3.70 33.02 -5.57
C ARG A 476 3.56 34.29 -4.72
N TRP A 477 4.50 35.22 -4.87
CA TRP A 477 4.46 36.51 -4.18
C TRP A 477 3.25 37.36 -4.59
N MET A 478 2.93 37.42 -5.89
CA MET A 478 1.76 38.14 -6.39
C MET A 478 0.45 37.52 -5.89
N ALA A 479 0.36 36.20 -5.84
CA ALA A 479 -0.79 35.49 -5.28
C ALA A 479 -0.94 35.78 -3.77
N TRP A 480 0.15 35.72 -3.02
CA TRP A 480 0.16 36.05 -1.60
C TRP A 480 -0.26 37.51 -1.34
N ASN A 481 0.28 38.48 -2.08
CA ASN A 481 -0.12 39.89 -1.99
C ASN A 481 -1.60 40.12 -2.35
N LYS A 482 -2.14 39.34 -3.28
CA LYS A 482 -3.56 39.39 -3.63
C LYS A 482 -4.41 38.87 -2.47
N ALA A 483 -4.08 37.70 -1.94
CA ALA A 483 -4.76 37.10 -0.80
C ALA A 483 -4.69 37.98 0.46
N GLN A 484 -3.53 38.61 0.73
CA GLN A 484 -3.37 39.53 1.85
C GLN A 484 -4.27 40.76 1.68
N ARG A 485 -4.29 41.37 0.50
CA ARG A 485 -5.17 42.53 0.23
C ARG A 485 -6.64 42.16 0.39
N GLU A 486 -7.07 41.03 -0.17
CA GLU A 486 -8.45 40.54 0.00
C GLU A 486 -8.78 40.29 1.47
N TYR A 487 -7.85 39.73 2.25
CA TYR A 487 -8.02 39.55 3.69
C TYR A 487 -8.12 40.87 4.45
N GLU A 488 -7.28 41.86 4.13
CA GLU A 488 -7.30 43.19 4.72
C GLU A 488 -8.62 43.92 4.39
N GLU A 489 -9.08 43.85 3.15
CA GLU A 489 -10.38 44.39 2.71
C GLU A 489 -11.55 43.74 3.47
N ILE A 490 -11.55 42.41 3.59
CA ILE A 490 -12.57 41.67 4.36
C ILE A 490 -12.49 42.05 5.85
N SER A 491 -11.29 42.18 6.42
CA SER A 491 -11.07 42.55 7.83
C SER A 491 -11.50 43.99 8.12
N GLU A 492 -11.27 44.91 7.20
CA GLU A 492 -11.77 46.29 7.28
C GLU A 492 -13.30 46.33 7.16
N ALA A 493 -13.87 45.61 6.20
CA ALA A 493 -15.32 45.47 6.08
C ALA A 493 -15.98 44.84 7.33
N ARG A 494 -15.31 43.86 7.98
CA ARG A 494 -15.74 43.31 9.28
C ARG A 494 -15.79 44.38 10.35
N ARG A 495 -14.70 45.15 10.51
CA ARG A 495 -14.57 46.20 11.51
C ARG A 495 -15.60 47.30 11.32
N GLU A 496 -15.79 47.75 10.07
CA GLU A 496 -16.76 48.79 9.75
C GLU A 496 -18.20 48.32 10.04
N LEU A 497 -18.58 47.11 9.64
CA LEU A 497 -19.91 46.57 9.90
C LEU A 497 -20.20 46.45 11.41
N LEU A 498 -19.23 45.93 12.17
CA LEU A 498 -19.33 45.83 13.63
C LEU A 498 -19.53 47.21 14.27
N GLN A 499 -18.75 48.21 13.83
CA GLN A 499 -18.85 49.57 14.35
C GLN A 499 -20.23 50.18 14.04
N ARG A 500 -20.72 50.04 12.80
CA ARG A 500 -22.05 50.56 12.41
C ARG A 500 -23.19 49.93 13.21
N ILE A 501 -23.10 48.64 13.53
CA ILE A 501 -24.10 47.96 14.36
C ILE A 501 -24.00 48.45 15.81
N HIS A 502 -22.79 48.56 16.36
CA HIS A 502 -22.57 49.07 17.72
C HIS A 502 -23.09 50.50 17.89
N ASP A 503 -22.82 51.36 16.91
CA ASP A 503 -23.27 52.75 16.90
C ASP A 503 -24.78 52.86 16.58
N GLY A 504 -25.48 51.76 16.32
CA GLY A 504 -26.91 51.76 15.96
C GLY A 504 -27.20 52.43 14.62
N LEU A 505 -26.20 52.55 13.74
CA LEU A 505 -26.34 53.07 12.37
C LEU A 505 -26.84 52.00 11.40
N GLN A 506 -26.79 50.73 11.80
CA GLN A 506 -27.22 49.60 10.99
C GLN A 506 -27.99 48.60 11.85
N SER A 507 -29.29 48.44 11.56
CA SER A 507 -30.19 47.48 12.21
C SER A 507 -30.47 46.24 11.36
N SER A 508 -30.05 46.25 10.09
CA SER A 508 -30.24 45.13 9.17
C SER A 508 -28.99 44.80 8.33
N VAL A 509 -28.77 43.51 8.09
CA VAL A 509 -27.60 43.01 7.33
C VAL A 509 -28.03 41.86 6.41
N SER A 510 -27.54 41.82 5.18
CA SER A 510 -27.91 40.76 4.25
C SER A 510 -27.15 39.45 4.51
N TYR A 511 -27.79 38.31 4.23
CA TYR A 511 -27.15 36.99 4.31
C TYR A 511 -25.92 36.88 3.42
N GLN A 512 -25.98 37.46 2.21
CA GLN A 512 -24.86 37.51 1.27
C GLN A 512 -23.67 38.27 1.85
N ARG A 513 -23.91 39.44 2.43
CA ARG A 513 -22.84 40.23 3.05
C ARG A 513 -22.24 39.52 4.25
N MET A 514 -23.05 38.80 5.02
CA MET A 514 -22.55 37.96 6.13
C MET A 514 -21.68 36.81 5.63
N ASN A 515 -22.07 36.15 4.53
CA ASN A 515 -21.28 35.07 3.94
C ASN A 515 -19.97 35.58 3.30
N GLU A 516 -20.01 36.71 2.60
CA GLU A 516 -18.82 37.39 2.05
C GLU A 516 -17.82 37.74 3.15
N ILE A 517 -18.32 38.33 4.24
CA ILE A 517 -17.47 38.87 5.29
C ILE A 517 -17.02 37.75 6.24
N PHE A 518 -17.89 36.85 6.69
CA PHE A 518 -17.59 35.89 7.77
C PHE A 518 -17.45 34.43 7.31
N GLY A 519 -17.67 34.13 6.04
CA GLY A 519 -17.52 32.80 5.46
C GLY A 519 -18.31 31.74 6.23
N SER A 520 -17.65 30.63 6.59
CA SER A 520 -18.27 29.51 7.32
C SER A 520 -18.79 29.88 8.72
N LYS A 521 -18.33 30.99 9.32
CA LYS A 521 -18.80 31.46 10.63
C LYS A 521 -20.05 32.35 10.54
N ALA A 522 -20.51 32.68 9.34
CA ALA A 522 -21.60 33.62 9.12
C ALA A 522 -22.87 33.24 9.89
N GLN A 523 -23.30 31.97 9.85
CA GLN A 523 -24.50 31.49 10.54
C GLN A 523 -24.43 31.67 12.06
N ILE A 524 -23.29 31.31 12.67
CA ILE A 524 -23.07 31.44 14.12
C ILE A 524 -23.13 32.92 14.54
N VAL A 525 -22.51 33.82 13.76
CA VAL A 525 -22.52 35.25 14.04
C VAL A 525 -23.92 35.84 13.86
N GLN A 526 -24.66 35.41 12.83
CA GLN A 526 -26.04 35.82 12.58
C GLN A 526 -26.96 35.49 13.75
N GLU A 527 -26.93 34.24 14.23
CA GLU A 527 -27.75 33.81 15.37
C GLU A 527 -27.45 34.61 16.62
N LYS A 528 -26.16 34.82 16.92
CA LYS A 528 -25.74 35.62 18.06
C LYS A 528 -26.25 37.05 17.96
N TRP A 529 -26.05 37.73 16.84
CA TRP A 529 -26.47 39.12 16.68
C TRP A 529 -27.99 39.28 16.67
N LYS A 530 -28.73 38.32 16.13
CA LYS A 530 -30.19 38.30 16.20
C LYS A 530 -30.68 38.25 17.65
N GLN A 531 -30.03 37.46 18.50
CA GLN A 531 -30.41 37.30 19.90
C GLN A 531 -29.94 38.44 20.80
N THR A 532 -28.70 38.92 20.62
CA THR A 532 -28.08 39.87 21.57
C THR A 532 -28.16 41.32 21.14
N LEU A 533 -28.24 41.60 19.83
CA LEU A 533 -28.19 42.96 19.28
C LEU A 533 -29.48 43.33 18.52
N GLY A 534 -30.44 42.41 18.38
CA GLY A 534 -31.70 42.66 17.68
C GLY A 534 -31.54 42.97 16.18
N VAL A 535 -30.43 42.56 15.57
CA VAL A 535 -30.15 42.82 14.14
C VAL A 535 -31.04 41.94 13.26
N HIS A 536 -31.70 42.55 12.28
CA HIS A 536 -32.51 41.84 11.29
C HIS A 536 -31.65 41.35 10.12
N PHE A 537 -31.84 40.10 9.70
CA PHE A 537 -31.16 39.56 8.52
C PHE A 537 -32.16 39.36 7.38
N PHE A 538 -31.74 39.68 6.16
CA PHE A 538 -32.59 39.67 4.97
C PHE A 538 -31.86 39.10 3.75
N ASP A 539 -32.62 38.67 2.74
CA ASP A 539 -32.07 38.22 1.46
C ASP A 539 -31.87 39.42 0.52
N ALA A 540 -30.62 39.72 0.16
CA ALA A 540 -30.33 40.83 -0.77
C ALA A 540 -30.81 40.57 -2.21
N ASN A 541 -31.14 39.32 -2.56
CA ASN A 541 -31.69 38.95 -3.86
C ASN A 541 -33.20 39.19 -3.94
N ASP A 542 -33.89 39.32 -2.81
CA ASP A 542 -35.29 39.74 -2.77
C ASP A 542 -35.39 41.27 -2.87
N LYS A 543 -36.08 41.75 -3.92
CA LYS A 543 -36.19 43.18 -4.21
C LYS A 543 -37.03 43.93 -3.16
N GLU A 544 -38.05 43.30 -2.60
CA GLU A 544 -38.92 43.93 -1.60
C GLU A 544 -38.22 43.99 -0.25
N GLU A 545 -37.57 42.91 0.19
CA GLU A 545 -36.78 42.92 1.43
C GLU A 545 -35.63 43.92 1.37
N ARG A 546 -34.92 43.98 0.23
CA ARG A 546 -33.85 44.96 0.02
C ARG A 546 -34.37 46.40 0.09
N LYS A 547 -35.55 46.66 -0.47
CA LYS A 547 -36.16 48.01 -0.46
C LYS A 547 -36.58 48.41 0.96
N LEU A 548 -37.17 47.48 1.72
CA LEU A 548 -37.54 47.69 3.12
C LEU A 548 -36.30 47.98 3.98
N ALA A 549 -35.24 47.18 3.84
CA ALA A 549 -33.99 47.39 4.56
C ALA A 549 -33.36 48.77 4.29
N LEU A 550 -33.40 49.25 3.05
CA LEU A 550 -32.93 50.60 2.67
C LEU A 550 -33.79 51.70 3.28
N GLN A 551 -35.11 51.52 3.34
CA GLN A 551 -36.02 52.50 3.95
C GLN A 551 -35.80 52.59 5.47
N ASP A 552 -35.59 51.47 6.15
CA ASP A 552 -35.34 51.45 7.60
C ASP A 552 -33.98 52.08 7.94
N ALA A 553 -32.95 51.81 7.13
CA ALA A 553 -31.66 52.49 7.28
C ALA A 553 -31.80 54.02 7.09
N ALA A 554 -32.58 54.47 6.12
CA ALA A 554 -32.83 55.90 5.89
C ALA A 554 -33.57 56.56 7.06
N LYS A 555 -34.57 55.88 7.64
CA LYS A 555 -35.31 56.37 8.82
C LYS A 555 -34.40 56.50 10.04
N ILE A 556 -33.54 55.51 10.31
CA ILE A 556 -32.59 55.56 11.44
C ILE A 556 -31.63 56.74 11.31
N ILE A 557 -31.13 56.99 10.09
CA ILE A 557 -30.28 58.15 9.80
C ILE A 557 -31.04 59.46 10.04
N GLN A 558 -32.31 59.54 9.62
CA GLN A 558 -33.15 60.71 9.83
C GLN A 558 -33.44 60.95 11.33
N PHE A 559 -33.82 59.91 12.08
CA PHE A 559 -34.07 59.99 13.53
C PHE A 559 -32.84 60.49 14.30
N LYS A 560 -31.63 60.05 13.94
CA LYS A 560 -30.41 60.56 14.57
C LYS A 560 -30.14 62.03 14.26
N ARG A 561 -30.44 62.49 13.05
CA ARG A 561 -30.32 63.92 12.70
C ARG A 561 -31.27 64.76 13.54
N GLU A 562 -32.53 64.31 13.66
CA GLU A 562 -33.55 64.97 14.48
C GLU A 562 -33.21 64.94 15.99
N TYR A 563 -32.60 63.86 16.49
CA TYR A 563 -32.14 63.76 17.89
C TYR A 563 -30.93 64.68 18.19
N ASN A 564 -30.00 64.77 17.25
CA ASN A 564 -28.87 65.70 17.36
C ASN A 564 -29.34 67.16 17.28
N ASP A 565 -30.32 67.47 16.42
CA ASP A 565 -30.89 68.82 16.31
C ASP A 565 -31.72 69.18 17.56
N THR A 566 -32.43 68.24 18.17
CA THR A 566 -33.21 68.47 19.40
C THR A 566 -32.37 68.52 20.68
N SER A 567 -31.20 67.89 20.70
CA SER A 567 -30.21 68.05 21.79
C SER A 567 -29.64 69.47 21.90
N SER A 568 -29.85 70.32 20.89
CA SER A 568 -29.48 71.74 20.91
C SER A 568 -30.55 72.69 21.52
N LEU A 569 -31.73 72.17 21.91
CA LEU A 569 -32.90 72.99 22.30
C LEU A 569 -33.45 72.75 23.72
N GLY A 570 -32.72 72.04 24.59
CA GLY A 570 -33.21 71.67 25.93
C GLY A 570 -32.19 71.84 27.06
N THR A 571 -31.95 73.10 27.46
CA THR A 571 -31.51 73.64 28.76
C THR A 571 -30.43 74.71 28.58
N SER A 572 -30.80 75.96 28.84
CA SER A 572 -29.86 77.03 29.15
C SER A 572 -29.43 76.85 30.61
N PRO A 573 -28.14 76.63 30.93
CA PRO A 573 -27.60 77.07 32.20
C PRO A 573 -27.29 78.57 32.06
N MET A 574 -27.98 79.37 32.88
CA MET A 574 -27.44 80.65 33.31
C MET A 574 -26.03 80.46 33.89
N ALA A 575 -25.25 81.51 33.71
CA ALA A 575 -23.89 81.72 34.15
C ALA A 575 -23.53 81.18 35.55
N GLY A 576 -22.27 80.76 35.65
CA GLY A 576 -21.50 80.62 36.90
C GLY A 576 -20.99 79.20 37.11
N SER A 577 -19.75 78.92 37.49
CA SER A 577 -18.51 79.67 37.61
C SER A 577 -17.44 78.65 38.06
N TYR A 578 -16.17 79.01 37.83
CA TYR A 578 -14.97 78.56 38.53
C TYR A 578 -14.48 77.10 38.47
N PHE A 579 -13.26 76.96 37.92
CA PHE A 579 -12.10 76.26 38.49
C PHE A 579 -12.33 75.18 39.57
N SER A 580 -11.90 73.95 39.28
CA SER A 580 -10.79 73.27 39.96
C SER A 580 -10.31 72.08 39.13
#